data_AF-A0A935ZPG6-F1
#
_entry.id   AF-A0A935ZPG6-F1
#
_cell.length_a   1.000
_cell.length_b   1.000
_cell.length_c   1.000
_cell.angle_alpha   90.00
_cell.angle_beta   90.00
_cell.angle_gamma   90.00
#
_symmetry.space_group_name_H-M   'P 1'
#
loop_
_entity.id
_entity.type
_entity.pdbx_description
1 polymer ?
#
loop_
_entity_poly.entity_id
_entity_poly.type
_entity_poly.pdbx_seq_one_letter_code
_entity_poly.pdbx_strand_id
1 'polypeptide(L)'
;MAITQELFALGQAARRLNDGSEQLNALIGRVDALLGQLMIGLDYVHPRPLSENVTYDRDGKRTIEMAYLAYCRVQKGYTLAIKTVKVHESKTAIATQAPGEFMPLLQAPRRLRYAAVDVLPELVAGLSGQVEEVAGAMERRCATAAALVRRLEAMVGPSVPPPEIVQAVQVASSHARPTVPYAIDPDAVRRR
;
A
#
# COMPACT_ATOMS: atom_id res chain seq x y z
N MET A 1 -14.22 -29.24 39.85
CA MET A 1 -12.83 -29.31 39.34
C MET A 1 -12.69 -29.10 37.82
N ALA A 2 -13.76 -29.22 37.01
CA ALA A 2 -13.70 -28.99 35.56
C ALA A 2 -13.40 -27.52 35.17
N ILE A 3 -14.08 -26.55 35.79
CA ILE A 3 -13.93 -25.11 35.51
C ILE A 3 -12.47 -24.63 35.71
N THR A 4 -11.78 -25.12 36.73
CA THR A 4 -10.37 -24.78 37.00
C THR A 4 -9.42 -25.29 35.92
N GLN A 5 -9.70 -26.45 35.33
CA GLN A 5 -8.89 -27.02 34.25
C GLN A 5 -9.15 -26.30 32.92
N GLU A 6 -10.42 -25.97 32.64
CA GLU A 6 -10.83 -25.19 31.47
C GLU A 6 -10.22 -23.78 31.48
N LEU A 7 -10.22 -23.11 32.64
CA LEU A 7 -9.60 -21.80 32.80
C LEU A 7 -8.08 -21.86 32.63
N PHE A 8 -7.42 -22.91 33.14
CA PHE A 8 -5.99 -23.10 32.94
C PHE A 8 -5.64 -23.34 31.47
N ALA A 9 -6.41 -24.18 30.78
CA ALA A 9 -6.26 -24.43 29.34
C ALA A 9 -6.48 -23.15 28.51
N LEU A 10 -7.50 -22.35 28.86
CA LEU A 10 -7.74 -21.05 28.24
C LEU A 10 -6.57 -20.09 28.44
N GLY A 11 -6.01 -20.02 29.65
CA GLY A 11 -4.84 -19.18 29.95
C GLY A 11 -3.61 -19.57 29.12
N GLN A 12 -3.34 -20.87 28.98
CA GLN A 12 -2.25 -21.36 28.13
C GLN A 12 -2.48 -21.05 26.64
N ALA A 13 -3.71 -21.27 26.14
CA ALA A 13 -4.06 -20.96 24.76
C ALA A 13 -3.93 -19.46 24.46
N ALA A 14 -4.37 -18.60 25.38
CA ALA A 14 -4.26 -17.15 25.25
C ALA A 14 -2.79 -16.70 25.20
N ARG A 15 -1.92 -17.26 26.04
CA ARG A 15 -0.47 -16.96 26.01
C ARG A 15 0.14 -17.36 24.66
N ARG A 16 -0.08 -18.60 24.22
CA ARG A 16 0.40 -19.09 22.91
C ARG A 16 -0.08 -18.21 21.75
N LEU A 17 -1.33 -17.76 21.79
CA LEU A 17 -1.91 -16.90 20.76
C LEU A 17 -1.26 -15.51 20.75
N ASN A 18 -0.95 -14.94 21.92
CA ASN A 18 -0.29 -13.65 22.02
C ASN A 18 1.17 -13.73 21.54
N ASP A 19 1.93 -14.72 22.00
CA ASP A 19 3.31 -14.95 21.58
C ASP A 19 3.40 -15.14 20.06
N GLY A 20 2.50 -15.97 19.50
CA GLY A 20 2.40 -16.16 18.05
C GLY A 20 1.99 -14.89 17.30
N SER A 21 1.12 -14.06 17.89
CA SER A 21 0.71 -12.77 17.31
C SER A 21 1.88 -11.79 17.25
N GLU A 22 2.73 -11.74 18.28
CA GLU A 22 3.91 -10.87 18.31
C GLU A 22 4.93 -11.29 17.26
N GLN A 23 5.23 -12.58 17.16
CA GLN A 23 6.10 -13.12 16.13
C GLN A 23 5.58 -12.79 14.73
N LEU A 24 4.28 -12.95 14.50
CA LEU A 24 3.66 -12.60 13.21
C LEU A 24 3.80 -11.11 12.89
N ASN A 25 3.62 -10.23 13.87
CA ASN A 25 3.78 -8.78 13.66
C ASN A 25 5.21 -8.41 13.29
N ALA A 26 6.19 -9.05 13.92
CA ALA A 26 7.60 -8.84 13.58
C ALA A 26 7.88 -9.26 12.13
N LEU A 27 7.33 -10.39 11.69
CA LEU A 27 7.45 -10.87 10.31
C LEU A 27 6.75 -9.93 9.32
N ILE A 28 5.51 -9.52 9.60
CA ILE A 28 4.77 -8.55 8.76
C ILE A 28 5.57 -7.24 8.65
N GLY A 29 6.07 -6.71 9.77
CA GLY A 29 6.88 -5.50 9.77
C GLY A 29 8.18 -5.66 8.97
N ARG A 30 8.79 -6.85 9.00
CA ARG A 30 9.97 -7.14 8.18
C ARG A 30 9.64 -7.19 6.69
N VAL A 31 8.54 -7.82 6.30
CA VAL A 31 8.06 -7.85 4.91
C VAL A 31 7.77 -6.42 4.43
N ASP A 32 7.06 -5.63 5.24
CA ASP A 32 6.74 -4.24 4.90
C ASP A 32 7.99 -3.40 4.69
N ALA A 33 8.99 -3.53 5.57
CA ALA A 33 10.27 -2.84 5.43
C ALA A 33 11.03 -3.25 4.16
N LEU A 34 11.03 -4.55 3.82
CA LEU A 34 11.68 -5.05 2.60
C LEU A 34 10.97 -4.53 1.35
N LEU A 35 9.63 -4.54 1.32
CA LEU A 35 8.86 -3.97 0.21
C LEU A 35 9.11 -2.45 0.08
N GLY A 36 9.20 -1.74 1.21
CA GLY A 36 9.53 -0.31 1.23
C GLY A 36 10.90 0.00 0.63
N GLN A 37 11.90 -0.87 0.82
CA GLN A 37 13.24 -0.73 0.23
C GLN A 37 13.26 -0.86 -1.29
N LEU A 38 12.30 -1.60 -1.86
CA LEU A 38 12.19 -1.74 -3.32
C LEU A 38 11.70 -0.46 -4.00
N MET A 39 11.17 0.51 -3.24
CA MET A 39 10.74 1.82 -3.74
C MET A 39 9.84 1.74 -4.99
N ILE A 40 8.97 0.74 -5.02
CA ILE A 40 8.17 0.38 -6.21
C ILE A 40 7.31 1.55 -6.70
N GLY A 41 6.78 2.36 -5.77
CA GLY A 41 6.05 3.58 -6.12
C GLY A 41 4.71 3.34 -6.82
N LEU A 42 4.15 2.13 -6.73
CA LEU A 42 2.87 1.75 -7.35
C LEU A 42 1.92 1.21 -6.28
N ASP A 43 0.66 1.64 -6.39
CA ASP A 43 -0.41 1.07 -5.57
C ASP A 43 -0.90 -0.24 -6.19
N TYR A 44 -1.06 -1.26 -5.35
CA TYR A 44 -1.65 -2.54 -5.71
C TYR A 44 -2.67 -2.95 -4.64
N VAL A 45 -3.82 -3.44 -5.08
CA VAL A 45 -4.86 -3.99 -4.19
C VAL A 45 -5.10 -5.43 -4.60
N HIS A 46 -4.99 -6.34 -3.64
CA HIS A 46 -5.27 -7.75 -3.88
C HIS A 46 -6.75 -7.94 -4.24
N PRO A 47 -7.08 -8.69 -5.31
CA PRO A 47 -8.46 -8.76 -5.82
C PRO A 47 -9.41 -9.53 -4.90
N ARG A 48 -8.88 -10.44 -4.07
CA ARG A 48 -9.69 -11.23 -3.12
C ARG A 48 -9.84 -10.49 -1.79
N PRO A 49 -11.07 -10.30 -1.27
CA PRO A 49 -11.27 -9.72 0.06
C PRO A 49 -10.82 -10.70 1.15
N LEU A 50 -10.21 -10.14 2.21
CA LEU A 50 -9.85 -10.86 3.44
C LEU A 50 -11.08 -11.16 4.31
N SER A 51 -12.06 -10.27 4.28
CA SER A 51 -13.33 -10.43 5.00
C SER A 51 -14.45 -9.70 4.29
N GLU A 52 -15.65 -10.26 4.42
CA GLU A 52 -16.90 -9.66 3.96
C GLU A 52 -17.92 -9.77 5.09
N ASN A 53 -18.53 -8.64 5.44
CA ASN A 53 -19.61 -8.57 6.42
C ASN A 53 -20.83 -7.92 5.79
N VAL A 54 -21.99 -8.56 5.96
CA VAL A 54 -23.27 -8.06 5.46
C VAL A 54 -24.12 -7.65 6.64
N THR A 55 -24.58 -6.41 6.65
CA THR A 55 -25.50 -5.86 7.65
C THR A 55 -26.76 -5.32 6.98
N TYR A 56 -27.86 -5.34 7.73
CA TYR A 56 -29.14 -4.79 7.28
C TYR A 56 -29.53 -3.65 8.23
N ASP A 57 -29.89 -2.50 7.66
CA ASP A 57 -30.47 -1.39 8.40
C ASP A 57 -31.94 -1.69 8.77
N ARG A 58 -32.52 -0.91 9.68
CA ARG A 58 -33.94 -0.94 10.07
C ARG A 58 -34.88 -0.78 8.88
N ASP A 59 -34.45 -0.06 7.84
CA ASP A 59 -35.18 0.12 6.57
C ASP A 59 -35.03 -1.07 5.60
N GLY A 60 -34.32 -2.14 5.99
CA GLY A 60 -34.00 -3.28 5.14
C GLY A 60 -32.94 -3.00 4.06
N LYS A 61 -32.21 -1.89 4.16
CA LYS A 61 -31.07 -1.57 3.29
C LYS A 61 -29.90 -2.48 3.62
N ARG A 62 -29.30 -3.10 2.61
CA ARG A 62 -28.16 -4.00 2.77
C ARG A 62 -26.87 -3.21 2.65
N THR A 63 -26.00 -3.32 3.65
CA THR A 63 -24.64 -2.75 3.62
C THR A 63 -23.64 -3.89 3.64
N ILE A 64 -22.77 -3.93 2.64
CA ILE A 64 -21.69 -4.92 2.52
C ILE A 64 -20.38 -4.20 2.80
N GLU A 65 -19.65 -4.64 3.82
CA GLU A 65 -18.33 -4.14 4.16
C GLU A 65 -17.29 -5.20 3.81
N MET A 66 -16.37 -4.83 2.92
CA MET A 66 -15.28 -5.69 2.47
C MET A 66 -13.94 -5.09 2.88
N ALA A 67 -13.02 -5.95 3.30
CA ALA A 67 -11.65 -5.57 3.62
C ALA A 67 -10.69 -6.27 2.65
N TYR A 68 -9.82 -5.50 2.00
CA TYR A 68 -8.83 -5.99 1.05
C TYR A 68 -7.42 -5.72 1.56
N LEU A 69 -6.50 -6.62 1.25
CA LEU A 69 -5.07 -6.35 1.42
C LEU A 69 -4.57 -5.48 0.27
N ALA A 70 -3.77 -4.48 0.58
CA ALA A 70 -3.18 -3.58 -0.40
C ALA A 70 -1.72 -3.28 -0.04
N TYR A 71 -0.92 -2.94 -1.06
CA TYR A 71 0.33 -2.21 -0.92
C TYR A 71 0.10 -0.83 -1.53
N CYS A 72 0.06 0.21 -0.72
CA CYS A 72 -0.28 1.53 -1.20
C CYS A 72 0.37 2.64 -0.39
N ARG A 73 0.36 3.85 -0.94
CA ARG A 73 0.85 5.02 -0.23
C ARG A 73 -0.08 5.39 0.93
N VAL A 74 0.43 5.27 2.17
CA VAL A 74 -0.23 5.76 3.38
C VAL A 74 0.67 6.79 4.04
N GLN A 75 0.15 8.01 4.22
CA GLN A 75 0.90 9.16 4.73
C GLN A 75 2.17 9.46 3.90
N LYS A 76 3.37 9.15 4.44
CA LYS A 76 4.67 9.53 3.87
C LYS A 76 5.36 8.40 3.09
N GLY A 77 4.84 7.17 3.10
CA GLY A 77 5.50 6.03 2.47
C GLY A 77 4.52 4.99 1.92
N TYR A 78 5.05 4.06 1.14
CA TYR A 78 4.31 2.89 0.70
C TYR A 78 4.42 1.81 1.78
N THR A 79 3.28 1.20 2.12
CA THR A 79 3.19 0.19 3.16
C THR A 79 2.08 -0.80 2.84
N LEU A 80 2.15 -1.98 3.43
CA LEU A 80 1.04 -2.92 3.51
C LEU A 80 -0.10 -2.29 4.31
N ALA A 81 -1.29 -2.27 3.73
CA ALA A 81 -2.47 -1.66 4.30
C ALA A 81 -3.72 -2.52 4.07
N ILE A 82 -4.73 -2.31 4.92
CA ILE A 82 -6.09 -2.77 4.69
C ILE A 82 -6.87 -1.63 4.04
N LYS A 83 -7.46 -1.91 2.88
CA LYS A 83 -8.44 -1.05 2.23
C LYS A 83 -9.83 -1.58 2.53
N THR A 84 -10.66 -0.76 3.16
CA THR A 84 -12.08 -1.09 3.36
C THR A 84 -12.91 -0.54 2.20
N VAL A 85 -14.01 -1.20 1.88
CA VAL A 85 -15.00 -0.74 0.91
C VAL A 85 -16.38 -1.01 1.49
N LYS A 86 -17.24 0.01 1.50
CA LYS A 86 -18.64 -0.12 1.91
C LYS A 86 -19.54 0.04 0.69
N VAL A 87 -20.32 -0.99 0.41
CA VAL A 87 -21.31 -1.02 -0.67
C VAL A 87 -22.68 -0.94 -0.04
N HIS A 88 -23.43 0.11 -0.34
CA HIS A 88 -24.82 0.26 0.08
C HIS A 88 -25.74 -0.18 -1.06
N GLU A 89 -26.44 -1.29 -0.86
CA GLU A 89 -27.49 -1.76 -1.75
C GLU A 89 -28.84 -1.23 -1.22
N SER A 90 -29.41 -0.27 -1.94
CA SER A 90 -30.78 0.19 -1.71
C SER A 90 -31.71 -0.33 -2.82
N LYS A 91 -32.99 -0.60 -2.50
CA LYS A 91 -34.00 -1.02 -3.51
C LYS A 91 -34.28 0.07 -4.56
N THR A 92 -33.88 1.31 -4.29
CA THR A 92 -33.85 2.43 -5.24
C THR A 92 -32.53 2.44 -6.01
N ALA A 93 -32.55 2.77 -7.30
CA ALA A 93 -31.49 2.56 -8.30
C ALA A 93 -30.12 3.25 -8.06
N ILE A 94 -29.83 3.72 -6.85
CA ILE A 94 -28.57 4.34 -6.48
C ILE A 94 -27.89 3.44 -5.46
N ALA A 95 -27.17 2.42 -5.95
CA ALA A 95 -26.16 1.76 -5.15
C ALA A 95 -24.99 2.74 -4.98
N THR A 96 -24.81 3.27 -3.78
CA THR A 96 -23.69 4.16 -3.49
C THR A 96 -22.52 3.35 -2.94
N GLN A 97 -21.35 3.50 -3.57
CA GLN A 97 -20.10 3.01 -3.03
C GLN A 97 -19.43 4.16 -2.29
N ALA A 98 -19.13 3.95 -1.01
CA ALA A 98 -18.28 4.87 -0.26
C ALA A 98 -16.84 4.34 -0.30
N PRO A 99 -15.85 5.16 -0.72
CA PRO A 99 -14.44 4.81 -0.55
C PRO A 99 -14.21 4.56 0.94
N GLY A 100 -13.81 3.35 1.32
CA GLY A 100 -13.43 3.11 2.70
C GLY A 100 -12.03 3.63 2.99
N GLU A 101 -11.66 3.55 4.26
CA GLU A 101 -10.39 4.06 4.76
C GLU A 101 -9.26 3.07 4.49
N PHE A 102 -8.05 3.64 4.35
CA PHE A 102 -6.79 2.90 4.34
C PHE A 102 -6.21 2.89 5.74
N MET A 103 -5.83 1.70 6.21
CA MET A 103 -5.23 1.49 7.52
C MET A 103 -3.95 0.67 7.37
N PRO A 104 -2.80 1.08 7.95
CA PRO A 104 -1.60 0.25 7.95
C PRO A 104 -1.88 -1.14 8.51
N LEU A 105 -1.34 -2.19 7.87
CA LEU A 105 -1.66 -3.58 8.22
C LEU A 105 -1.32 -3.91 9.68
N LEU A 106 -0.23 -3.37 10.21
CA LEU A 106 0.15 -3.56 11.62
C LEU A 106 -0.83 -2.94 12.62
N GLN A 107 -1.62 -1.94 12.19
CA GLN A 107 -2.67 -1.32 13.00
C GLN A 107 -4.02 -2.04 12.87
N ALA A 108 -4.14 -2.97 11.90
CA ALA A 108 -5.39 -3.67 11.66
C ALA A 108 -5.77 -4.65 12.78
N PRO A 109 -7.07 -4.93 12.94
CA PRO A 109 -7.55 -5.99 13.83
C PRO A 109 -6.80 -7.31 13.63
N ARG A 110 -6.50 -8.01 14.73
CA ARG A 110 -5.69 -9.24 14.74
C ARG A 110 -6.16 -10.27 13.69
N ARG A 111 -7.47 -10.46 13.56
CA ARG A 111 -8.07 -11.37 12.56
C ARG A 111 -7.69 -11.01 11.12
N LEU A 112 -7.67 -9.72 10.78
CA LEU A 112 -7.31 -9.27 9.42
C LEU A 112 -5.82 -9.41 9.16
N ARG A 113 -4.96 -9.16 10.16
CA ARG A 113 -3.52 -9.43 10.05
C ARG A 113 -3.24 -10.90 9.74
N TYR A 114 -3.98 -11.81 10.36
CA TYR A 114 -3.80 -13.25 10.15
C TYR A 114 -4.22 -13.63 8.74
N ALA A 115 -5.42 -13.23 8.32
CA ALA A 115 -5.91 -13.48 6.97
C ALA A 115 -5.04 -12.85 5.88
N ALA A 116 -4.43 -11.69 6.16
CA ALA A 116 -3.52 -11.04 5.23
C ALA A 116 -2.27 -11.89 4.94
N VAL A 117 -1.73 -12.58 5.94
CA VAL A 117 -0.51 -13.38 5.78
C VAL A 117 -0.72 -14.53 4.81
N ASP A 118 -1.92 -15.11 4.78
CA ASP A 118 -2.26 -16.18 3.86
C ASP A 118 -2.25 -15.74 2.39
N VAL A 119 -2.48 -14.45 2.12
CA VAL A 119 -2.53 -13.89 0.75
C VAL A 119 -1.33 -13.00 0.41
N LEU A 120 -0.39 -12.78 1.34
CA LEU A 120 0.81 -11.98 1.09
C LEU A 120 1.63 -12.49 -0.10
N PRO A 121 1.86 -13.80 -0.29
CA PRO A 121 2.60 -14.30 -1.46
C PRO A 121 1.92 -13.93 -2.78
N GLU A 122 0.60 -14.08 -2.86
CA GLU A 122 -0.20 -13.71 -4.05
C GLU A 122 -0.16 -12.20 -4.30
N LEU A 123 -0.17 -11.40 -3.23
CA LEU A 123 0.00 -9.94 -3.35
C LEU A 123 1.37 -9.58 -3.94
N VAL A 124 2.45 -10.18 -3.46
CA VAL A 124 3.80 -9.90 -3.96
C VAL A 124 3.93 -10.32 -5.43
N ALA A 125 3.39 -11.48 -5.79
CA ALA A 125 3.37 -11.94 -7.18
C ALA A 125 2.60 -10.96 -8.10
N GLY A 126 1.40 -10.53 -7.67
CA GLY A 126 0.59 -9.57 -8.42
C GLY A 126 1.26 -8.20 -8.55
N LEU A 127 1.89 -7.72 -7.49
CA LEU A 127 2.68 -6.48 -7.52
C LEU A 127 3.86 -6.58 -8.49
N SER A 128 4.58 -7.72 -8.50
CA SER A 128 5.67 -7.96 -9.46
C SER A 128 5.18 -7.90 -10.90
N GLY A 129 4.07 -8.59 -11.21
CA GLY A 129 3.49 -8.55 -12.56
C GLY A 129 3.07 -7.15 -12.98
N GLN A 130 2.43 -6.39 -12.09
CA GLN A 130 2.06 -4.99 -12.37
C GLN A 130 3.29 -4.11 -12.62
N VAL A 131 4.37 -4.30 -11.86
CA VAL A 131 5.64 -3.57 -12.07
C VAL A 131 6.22 -3.87 -13.44
N GLU A 132 6.27 -5.15 -13.84
CA GLU A 132 6.77 -5.55 -15.17
C GLU A 132 5.95 -4.95 -16.31
N GLU A 133 4.62 -4.96 -16.18
CA GLU A 133 3.72 -4.35 -17.16
C GLU A 133 3.96 -2.83 -17.30
N VAL A 134 4.08 -2.13 -16.17
CA VAL A 134 4.30 -0.68 -16.13
C VAL A 134 5.69 -0.34 -16.66
N ALA A 135 6.73 -1.10 -16.29
CA ALA A 135 8.08 -0.91 -16.80
C ALA A 135 8.14 -1.09 -18.33
N GLY A 136 7.56 -2.18 -18.85
CA GLY A 136 7.49 -2.40 -20.29
C GLY A 136 6.68 -1.32 -21.02
N ALA A 137 5.59 -0.82 -20.42
CA ALA A 137 4.85 0.31 -20.97
C ALA A 137 5.66 1.60 -20.98
N MET A 138 6.46 1.85 -19.93
CA MET A 138 7.32 3.02 -19.83
C MET A 138 8.38 3.02 -20.92
N GLU A 139 9.05 1.90 -21.18
CA GLU A 139 10.05 1.77 -22.25
C GLU A 139 9.47 2.13 -23.62
N ARG A 140 8.28 1.61 -23.94
CA ARG A 140 7.57 1.93 -25.20
C ARG A 140 7.22 3.41 -25.29
N ARG A 141 6.78 4.02 -24.18
CA ARG A 141 6.45 5.46 -24.10
C ARG A 141 7.70 6.31 -24.29
N CYS A 142 8.81 5.97 -23.64
CA CYS A 142 10.10 6.63 -23.81
C CYS A 142 10.59 6.56 -25.26
N ALA A 143 10.52 5.39 -25.90
CA ALA A 143 10.90 5.23 -27.30
C ALA A 143 10.05 6.12 -28.23
N THR A 144 8.74 6.20 -27.97
CA THR A 144 7.81 7.05 -28.72
C THR A 144 8.14 8.54 -28.53
N ALA A 145 8.35 8.97 -27.29
CA ALA A 145 8.71 10.34 -26.96
C ALA A 145 10.06 10.74 -27.58
N ALA A 146 11.08 9.87 -27.51
CA ALA A 146 12.38 10.11 -28.13
C ALA A 146 12.29 10.22 -29.65
N ALA A 147 11.44 9.41 -30.29
CA ALA A 147 11.18 9.53 -31.72
C ALA A 147 10.50 10.85 -32.08
N LEU A 148 9.56 11.32 -31.26
CA LEU A 148 8.91 12.62 -31.43
C LEU A 148 9.89 13.77 -31.27
N VAL A 149 10.72 13.76 -30.22
CA VAL A 149 11.75 14.79 -29.99
C VAL A 149 12.68 14.90 -31.19
N ARG A 150 13.23 13.78 -31.68
CA ARG A 150 14.11 13.79 -32.87
C ARG A 150 13.43 14.36 -34.11
N ARG A 151 12.14 14.07 -34.31
CA ARG A 151 11.37 14.62 -35.45
C ARG A 151 11.18 16.13 -35.31
N LEU A 152 10.86 16.61 -34.11
CA LEU A 152 10.69 18.04 -33.85
C LEU A 152 12.02 18.80 -33.99
N GLU A 153 13.12 18.25 -33.47
CA GLU A 153 14.47 18.82 -33.63
C GLU A 153 14.86 18.94 -35.12
N ALA A 154 14.55 17.92 -35.92
CA ALA A 154 14.80 17.96 -37.36
C ALA A 154 13.95 19.02 -38.10
N MET A 155 12.75 19.33 -37.59
CA MET A 155 11.87 20.36 -38.17
C MET A 155 12.30 21.78 -37.80
N VAL A 156 12.85 21.98 -36.59
CA VAL A 156 13.28 23.31 -36.10
C VAL A 156 14.69 23.68 -36.62
N GLY A 157 15.47 22.71 -37.12
CA GLY A 157 16.85 22.92 -37.56
C GLY A 157 17.81 23.13 -36.39
N PRO A 158 19.13 23.36 -36.61
CA PRO A 158 20.09 23.58 -35.53
C PRO A 158 19.87 24.94 -34.86
N SER A 159 18.85 25.07 -34.02
CA SER A 159 18.73 26.17 -33.08
C SER A 159 19.53 25.84 -31.83
N VAL A 160 20.60 26.60 -31.57
CA VAL A 160 21.27 26.62 -30.26
C VAL A 160 20.19 26.88 -29.20
N PRO A 161 19.91 25.95 -28.27
CA PRO A 161 18.90 26.18 -27.26
C PRO A 161 19.35 27.35 -26.35
N PRO A 162 18.48 28.31 -26.02
CA PRO A 162 18.77 29.30 -24.99
C PRO A 162 19.11 28.57 -23.68
N PRO A 163 20.09 29.04 -22.90
CA PRO A 163 20.60 28.35 -21.72
C PRO A 163 19.54 28.03 -20.65
N GLU A 164 18.38 28.69 -20.68
CA GLU A 164 17.29 28.53 -19.72
C GLU A 164 16.56 27.17 -19.83
N ILE A 165 16.49 26.55 -21.01
CA ILE A 165 15.75 25.28 -21.21
C ILE A 165 16.56 24.08 -20.66
N VAL A 166 17.88 24.13 -20.75
CA VAL A 166 18.77 23.07 -20.25
C VAL A 166 18.66 22.94 -18.73
N GLN A 167 18.47 24.06 -18.04
CA GLN A 167 18.36 24.11 -16.58
C GLN A 167 17.02 23.52 -16.09
N ALA A 168 15.92 23.73 -16.81
CA ALA A 168 14.61 23.14 -16.47
C ALA A 168 14.57 21.61 -16.67
N VAL A 169 15.23 21.09 -17.70
CA VAL A 169 15.32 19.64 -17.97
C VAL A 169 16.20 18.93 -16.94
N GLN A 170 17.24 19.59 -16.41
CA GLN A 170 18.05 19.07 -15.29
C GLN A 170 17.27 19.06 -13.97
N VAL A 171 16.36 20.01 -13.74
CA VAL A 171 15.50 20.02 -12.54
C VAL A 171 14.41 18.93 -12.62
N ALA A 172 13.87 18.65 -13.81
CA ALA A 172 12.88 17.59 -14.01
C ALA A 172 13.47 16.17 -13.93
N SER A 173 14.72 15.98 -14.39
CA SER A 173 15.42 14.68 -14.30
C SER A 173 16.08 14.43 -12.94
N SER A 174 16.25 15.45 -12.09
CA SER A 174 16.83 15.34 -10.74
C SER A 174 15.82 15.02 -9.63
N HIS A 175 14.62 14.53 -9.95
CA HIS A 175 13.71 13.96 -8.95
C HIS A 175 14.16 12.62 -8.34
N ALA A 176 15.45 12.28 -8.43
CA ALA A 176 16.13 11.50 -7.40
C ALA A 176 16.43 12.42 -6.20
N ARG A 177 15.42 12.75 -5.38
CA ARG A 177 15.68 13.32 -4.05
C ARG A 177 16.39 12.25 -3.23
N PRO A 178 17.63 12.46 -2.76
CA PRO A 178 18.18 11.65 -1.70
C PRO A 178 17.37 12.00 -0.45
N THR A 179 16.54 11.07 0.04
CA THR A 179 16.08 11.14 1.42
C THR A 179 17.31 10.97 2.30
N VAL A 180 17.85 12.09 2.75
CA VAL A 180 18.92 12.15 3.75
C VAL A 180 18.46 11.33 4.97
N PRO A 181 19.23 10.35 5.46
CA PRO A 181 18.92 9.68 6.70
C PRO A 181 18.92 10.74 7.81
N TYR A 182 17.82 10.85 8.53
CA TYR A 182 17.68 11.82 9.63
C TYR A 182 18.70 11.45 10.71
N ALA A 183 19.80 12.22 10.80
CA ALA A 183 20.69 12.18 11.94
C ALA A 183 19.90 12.74 13.14
N ILE A 184 19.79 11.94 14.18
CA ILE A 184 19.23 12.36 15.47
C ILE A 184 20.22 13.36 16.07
N ASP A 185 19.79 14.60 16.24
CA ASP A 185 20.54 15.63 16.95
C ASP A 185 20.55 15.32 18.45
N PRO A 186 21.70 15.01 19.08
CA PRO A 186 21.76 14.65 20.49
C PRO A 186 21.55 15.83 21.45
N ASP A 187 21.40 17.08 20.98
CA ASP A 187 21.31 18.26 21.86
C ASP A 187 19.88 18.74 22.19
N ALA A 188 18.83 18.02 21.77
CA ALA A 188 17.44 18.40 22.05
C ALA A 188 16.95 18.13 23.49
N VAL A 189 17.77 17.55 24.38
CA VAL A 189 17.34 17.16 25.75
C VAL A 189 17.72 18.19 26.84
N ARG A 190 18.38 19.31 26.52
CA ARG A 190 18.83 20.27 27.54
C ARG A 190 18.01 21.56 27.70
N ARG A 191 16.78 21.62 27.20
CA ARG A 191 15.86 22.71 27.53
C ARG A 191 14.44 22.22 27.73
N ARG A 192 14.16 21.75 28.94
CA ARG A 192 12.90 21.97 29.69
C ARG A 192 13.09 21.52 31.12
#